data_AF-A0A1L4BTH9-F1
#
_entry.id   AF-A0A1L4BTH9-F1
#
_cell.length_a   1.000
_cell.length_b   1.000
_cell.length_c   1.000
_cell.angle_alpha   90.00
_cell.angle_beta   90.00
_cell.angle_gamma   90.00
#
_symmetry.space_group_name_H-M   'P 1'
#
loop_
_entity.id
_entity.type
_entity.pdbx_description
1 polymer ?
#
loop_
_entity_poly.entity_id
_entity_poly.type
_entity_poly.pdbx_seq_one_letter_code
_entity_poly.pdbx_strand_id
1 'polypeptide(L)'
;MSESYNNFKTLLTNIHLYYNEEKDFILNKIDSCETIINKLTSRKNFRKIDIYNLTFVLEEIKYSTSYHLSSRTTSLSYLIYENIAKINNLKEYNGIVSSLLSLKRLLKDYKETINKDFLEKILDIETKDINDLTLDLFSKLAKNNISFTTTDNLIALYIKTIENPENSSLTKNYEDFFRKLKTFLKETQDSNKLISLNENPILNILRLAYLIKNGFYKENSLSQSDILLIKAYFSHTQDIKKLNTIDNKLNRNPKICTLSSIIKENYSVESIPPLINFIDFQLFAISQYFSDFSINQIFFPKDQDSDIFKKPKTLQDSIKDLINLPNLIFDENALYDKLNKKPEIYNNFFINYDNRENTEIILENSPSKLLTEVANNYFWTLLNVATSINILLIKNDLKLLEPFIKFEKYFNTIKNEISKKISISSQTLNTNITSIIKIGSLIRENYLILKEKEEQLIKDSNFDDSSDVYQLSGFMHRKNFLSYKEIMTRNQQNNKDVNFEESLKDINKSIINNKFKKAEENAKNLSIKILSETYYHTPILIGIDNLPPISHNYFLMIKKVTNNPTIDNIKNIQETYWKV
;
A
#
# COMPACT_ATOMS: atom_id res chain seq x y z
N MET A 1 -14.24 -13.47 46.48
CA MET A 1 -13.83 -14.36 45.37
C MET A 1 -12.93 -13.54 44.48
N SER A 2 -11.77 -14.07 44.08
CA SER A 2 -10.75 -13.33 43.32
C SER A 2 -11.27 -12.96 41.92
N GLU A 3 -10.85 -11.81 41.39
CA GLU A 3 -11.17 -11.31 40.05
C GLU A 3 -10.86 -12.34 38.94
N SER A 4 -9.80 -13.12 39.13
CA SER A 4 -9.42 -14.26 38.27
C SER A 4 -10.49 -15.35 38.17
N TYR A 5 -11.24 -15.63 39.25
CA TYR A 5 -12.31 -16.65 39.24
C TYR A 5 -13.53 -16.19 38.42
N ASN A 6 -13.90 -14.91 38.52
CA ASN A 6 -14.99 -14.34 37.72
C ASN A 6 -14.63 -14.28 36.22
N ASN A 7 -13.37 -13.98 35.89
CA ASN A 7 -12.90 -13.90 34.51
C ASN A 7 -12.87 -15.27 33.81
N PHE A 8 -12.41 -16.33 34.49
CA PHE A 8 -12.40 -17.68 33.91
C PHE A 8 -13.81 -18.22 33.67
N LYS A 9 -14.73 -18.02 34.62
CA LYS A 9 -16.14 -18.41 34.46
C LYS A 9 -16.82 -17.66 33.31
N THR A 10 -16.50 -16.38 33.14
CA THR A 10 -16.98 -15.56 32.02
C THR A 10 -16.45 -16.09 30.68
N LEU A 11 -15.16 -16.45 30.61
CA LEU A 11 -14.59 -17.09 29.43
C LEU A 11 -15.31 -18.41 29.10
N LEU A 12 -15.50 -19.31 30.08
CA LEU A 12 -16.20 -20.57 29.85
C LEU A 12 -17.63 -20.36 29.34
N THR A 13 -18.32 -19.33 29.83
CA THR A 13 -19.66 -18.97 29.37
C THR A 13 -19.66 -18.53 27.90
N ASN A 14 -18.58 -17.86 27.45
CA ASN A 14 -18.48 -17.25 26.13
C ASN A 14 -17.57 -18.00 25.15
N ILE A 15 -16.90 -19.07 25.55
CA ILE A 15 -15.88 -19.73 24.73
C ILE A 15 -16.46 -20.27 23.41
N HIS A 16 -17.74 -20.68 23.42
CA HIS A 16 -18.48 -21.09 22.23
C HIS A 16 -18.50 -20.01 21.13
N LEU A 17 -18.47 -18.72 21.48
CA LEU A 17 -18.38 -17.62 20.51
C LEU A 17 -17.07 -17.67 19.74
N TYR A 18 -15.95 -17.88 20.45
CA TYR A 18 -14.62 -17.99 19.84
C TYR A 18 -14.52 -19.18 18.90
N TYR A 19 -15.06 -20.35 19.30
CA TYR A 19 -15.12 -21.51 18.42
C TYR A 19 -16.00 -21.26 17.19
N ASN A 20 -17.12 -20.55 17.33
CA ASN A 20 -17.97 -20.20 16.19
C ASN A 20 -17.28 -19.20 15.24
N GLU A 21 -16.61 -18.17 15.77
CA GLU A 21 -15.84 -17.21 14.96
C GLU A 21 -14.69 -17.90 14.20
N GLU A 22 -13.94 -18.77 14.88
CA GLU A 22 -12.85 -19.53 14.25
C GLU A 22 -13.38 -20.48 13.17
N LYS A 23 -14.48 -21.20 13.46
CA LYS A 23 -15.19 -22.06 12.51
C LYS A 23 -15.63 -21.25 11.28
N ASP A 24 -16.36 -20.15 11.48
CA ASP A 24 -16.88 -19.34 10.38
C ASP A 24 -15.74 -18.74 9.54
N PHE A 25 -14.64 -18.31 10.17
CA PHE A 25 -13.44 -17.85 9.48
C PHE A 25 -12.88 -18.93 8.53
N ILE A 26 -12.71 -20.16 9.02
CA ILE A 26 -12.20 -21.29 8.23
C ILE A 26 -13.16 -21.64 7.09
N LEU A 27 -14.46 -21.74 7.37
CA LEU A 27 -15.47 -22.08 6.37
C LEU A 27 -15.53 -21.04 5.25
N ASN A 28 -15.46 -19.75 5.59
CA ASN A 28 -15.44 -18.65 4.62
C ASN A 28 -14.19 -18.68 3.72
N LYS A 29 -13.02 -19.07 4.27
CA LYS A 29 -11.79 -19.27 3.50
C LYS A 29 -11.94 -20.41 2.49
N ILE A 30 -12.51 -21.54 2.91
CA ILE A 30 -12.78 -22.68 2.02
C ILE A 30 -13.77 -22.28 0.91
N ASP A 31 -14.85 -21.56 1.24
CA ASP A 31 -15.84 -21.09 0.27
C ASP A 31 -15.24 -20.14 -0.79
N SER A 32 -14.32 -19.28 -0.35
CA SER A 32 -13.56 -18.40 -1.24
C SER A 32 -12.72 -19.21 -2.23
N CYS A 33 -12.00 -20.23 -1.74
CA CYS A 33 -11.22 -21.14 -2.57
C CYS A 33 -12.10 -21.90 -3.57
N GLU A 34 -13.25 -22.45 -3.15
CA GLU A 34 -14.19 -23.13 -4.03
C GLU A 34 -14.72 -22.22 -5.15
N THR A 35 -15.06 -20.98 -4.81
CA THR A 35 -15.52 -19.97 -5.76
C THR A 35 -14.46 -19.70 -6.84
N ILE A 36 -13.18 -19.64 -6.45
CA ILE A 36 -12.09 -19.43 -7.39
C ILE A 36 -11.85 -20.68 -8.24
N ILE A 37 -11.91 -21.88 -7.67
CA ILE A 37 -11.82 -23.13 -8.42
C ILE A 37 -12.91 -23.20 -9.49
N ASN A 38 -14.16 -22.82 -9.16
CA ASN A 38 -15.26 -22.78 -10.15
C ASN A 38 -14.94 -21.83 -11.31
N LYS A 39 -14.40 -20.65 -11.00
CA LYS A 39 -13.98 -19.69 -12.04
C LYS A 39 -12.88 -20.28 -12.92
N LEU A 40 -11.88 -20.96 -12.36
CA LEU A 40 -10.77 -21.56 -13.11
C LEU A 40 -11.24 -22.74 -13.98
N THR A 41 -12.05 -23.63 -13.43
CA THR A 41 -12.55 -24.83 -14.12
C THR A 41 -13.53 -24.50 -15.26
N SER A 42 -14.22 -23.37 -15.19
CA SER A 42 -15.11 -22.90 -16.27
C SER A 42 -14.37 -22.36 -17.51
N ARG A 43 -13.05 -22.15 -17.45
CA ARG A 43 -12.27 -21.57 -18.54
C ARG A 43 -11.82 -22.61 -19.54
N LYS A 44 -11.95 -22.26 -20.83
CA LYS A 44 -11.44 -23.09 -21.93
C LYS A 44 -9.92 -23.13 -22.01
N ASN A 45 -9.26 -21.98 -21.78
CA ASN A 45 -7.81 -21.84 -21.84
C ASN A 45 -7.32 -21.02 -20.63
N PHE A 46 -6.16 -21.38 -20.10
CA PHE A 46 -5.52 -20.67 -18.99
C PHE A 46 -4.54 -19.64 -19.55
N ARG A 47 -4.62 -18.40 -19.04
CA ARG A 47 -3.62 -17.38 -19.28
C ARG A 47 -2.53 -17.47 -18.20
N LYS A 48 -1.39 -16.84 -18.44
CA LYS A 48 -0.30 -16.67 -17.45
C LYS A 48 -0.82 -16.29 -16.05
N ILE A 49 -1.77 -15.37 -16.00
CA ILE A 49 -2.37 -14.87 -14.77
C ILE A 49 -3.26 -15.89 -14.04
N ASP A 50 -3.88 -16.80 -14.80
CA ASP A 50 -4.69 -17.87 -14.24
C ASP A 50 -3.80 -18.90 -13.54
N ILE A 51 -2.58 -19.11 -14.07
CA ILE A 51 -1.55 -19.95 -13.45
C ILE A 51 -1.00 -19.30 -12.17
N TYR A 52 -0.84 -17.98 -12.14
CA TYR A 52 -0.47 -17.27 -10.91
C TYR A 52 -1.55 -17.45 -9.84
N ASN A 53 -2.80 -17.13 -10.19
CA ASN A 53 -3.94 -17.29 -9.27
C ASN A 53 -4.09 -18.74 -8.79
N LEU A 54 -3.89 -19.72 -9.67
CA LEU A 54 -3.92 -21.14 -9.31
C LEU A 54 -2.89 -21.46 -8.22
N THR A 55 -1.64 -21.02 -8.37
CA THR A 55 -0.59 -21.23 -7.35
C THR A 55 -1.04 -20.71 -5.99
N PHE A 56 -1.60 -19.51 -5.93
CA PHE A 56 -2.09 -18.93 -4.68
C PHE A 56 -3.26 -19.69 -4.07
N VAL A 57 -4.23 -20.10 -4.89
CA VAL A 57 -5.37 -20.89 -4.42
C VAL A 57 -4.90 -22.22 -3.84
N LEU A 58 -3.90 -22.87 -4.46
CA LEU A 58 -3.36 -24.12 -3.93
C LEU A 58 -2.68 -23.90 -2.58
N GLU A 59 -1.88 -22.84 -2.41
CA GLU A 59 -1.29 -22.52 -1.11
C GLU A 59 -2.36 -22.14 -0.06
N GLU A 60 -3.37 -21.34 -0.42
CA GLU A 60 -4.46 -20.99 0.50
C GLU A 60 -5.27 -22.21 0.94
N ILE A 61 -5.52 -23.15 0.04
CA ILE A 61 -6.15 -24.43 0.39
C ILE A 61 -5.29 -25.17 1.41
N LYS A 62 -3.97 -25.28 1.19
CA LYS A 62 -3.08 -25.96 2.14
C LYS A 62 -3.22 -25.38 3.55
N TYR A 63 -3.25 -24.06 3.68
CA TYR A 63 -3.37 -23.39 4.99
C TYR A 63 -4.78 -23.52 5.59
N SER A 64 -5.81 -23.40 4.74
CA SER A 64 -7.22 -23.50 5.17
C SER A 64 -7.60 -24.90 5.63
N THR A 65 -6.86 -25.94 5.20
CA THR A 65 -7.08 -27.34 5.59
C THR A 65 -6.06 -27.83 6.63
N SER A 66 -5.45 -26.90 7.37
CA SER A 66 -4.43 -27.21 8.38
C SER A 66 -4.98 -27.86 9.65
N TYR A 67 -6.29 -27.77 9.90
CA TYR A 67 -6.90 -28.30 11.13
C TYR A 67 -7.15 -29.80 11.04
N HIS A 68 -6.53 -30.55 11.96
CA HIS A 68 -6.57 -32.00 12.07
C HIS A 68 -7.28 -32.38 13.38
N LEU A 69 -8.54 -31.97 13.52
CA LEU A 69 -9.32 -32.09 14.77
C LEU A 69 -9.88 -33.50 15.00
N SER A 70 -9.99 -34.31 13.94
CA SER A 70 -10.48 -35.68 13.95
C SER A 70 -9.69 -36.55 12.97
N SER A 71 -9.78 -37.88 13.09
CA SER A 71 -9.17 -38.79 12.12
C SER A 71 -9.67 -38.57 10.69
N ARG A 72 -10.91 -38.09 10.56
CA ARG A 72 -11.54 -37.78 9.27
C ARG A 72 -10.98 -36.50 8.66
N THR A 73 -10.84 -35.42 9.42
CA THR A 73 -10.21 -34.19 8.91
C THR A 73 -8.75 -34.44 8.55
N THR A 74 -8.00 -35.20 9.35
CA THR A 74 -6.63 -35.62 9.00
C THR A 74 -6.56 -36.38 7.68
N SER A 75 -7.45 -37.36 7.49
CA SER A 75 -7.48 -38.16 6.25
C SER A 75 -7.82 -37.30 5.02
N LEU A 76 -8.76 -36.37 5.17
CA LEU A 76 -9.17 -35.46 4.09
C LEU A 76 -8.06 -34.46 3.76
N SER A 77 -7.41 -33.87 4.76
CA SER A 77 -6.25 -32.99 4.56
C SER A 77 -5.14 -33.71 3.79
N TYR A 78 -4.83 -34.95 4.15
CA TYR A 78 -3.85 -35.76 3.42
C TYR A 78 -4.22 -35.96 1.93
N LEU A 79 -5.47 -36.34 1.64
CA LEU A 79 -5.96 -36.49 0.26
C LEU A 79 -5.94 -35.16 -0.52
N ILE A 80 -6.21 -34.04 0.17
CA ILE A 80 -6.11 -32.70 -0.39
C ILE A 80 -4.66 -32.39 -0.78
N TYR A 81 -3.70 -32.67 0.10
CA TYR A 81 -2.26 -32.48 -0.17
C TYR A 81 -1.78 -33.34 -1.34
N GLU A 82 -2.17 -34.61 -1.40
CA GLU A 82 -1.83 -35.49 -2.52
C GLU A 82 -2.39 -34.95 -3.86
N ASN A 83 -3.62 -34.45 -3.85
CA ASN A 83 -4.24 -33.88 -5.04
C ASN A 83 -3.54 -32.58 -5.46
N ILE A 84 -3.17 -31.71 -4.51
CA ILE A 84 -2.36 -30.52 -4.79
C ILE A 84 -0.99 -30.89 -5.37
N ALA A 85 -0.32 -31.90 -4.81
CA ALA A 85 0.95 -32.41 -5.33
C ALA A 85 0.80 -32.92 -6.77
N LYS A 86 -0.30 -33.64 -7.06
CA LYS A 86 -0.65 -34.06 -8.41
C LYS A 86 -0.84 -32.85 -9.35
N ILE A 87 -1.64 -31.85 -8.96
CA ILE A 87 -1.87 -30.63 -9.76
C ILE A 87 -0.54 -29.96 -10.11
N ASN A 88 0.36 -29.83 -9.13
CA ASN A 88 1.64 -29.17 -9.32
C ASN A 88 2.57 -29.85 -10.33
N ASN A 89 2.40 -31.15 -10.58
CA ASN A 89 3.24 -31.95 -11.47
C ASN A 89 2.64 -32.12 -12.89
N LEU A 90 1.40 -31.70 -13.11
CA LEU A 90 0.74 -31.85 -14.41
C LEU A 90 1.31 -30.89 -15.45
N LYS A 91 1.37 -31.37 -16.70
CA LYS A 91 1.87 -30.62 -17.87
C LYS A 91 0.76 -30.33 -18.90
N GLU A 92 -0.49 -30.61 -18.54
CA GLU A 92 -1.66 -30.46 -19.42
C GLU A 92 -2.84 -29.81 -18.70
N TYR A 93 -3.48 -28.83 -19.35
CA TYR A 93 -4.60 -28.06 -18.78
C TYR A 93 -5.82 -28.92 -18.42
N ASN A 94 -6.17 -29.88 -19.28
CA ASN A 94 -7.31 -30.78 -19.01
C ASN A 94 -7.10 -31.64 -17.75
N GLY A 95 -5.85 -32.07 -17.52
CA GLY A 95 -5.48 -32.76 -16.30
C GLY A 95 -5.64 -31.88 -15.06
N ILE A 96 -5.24 -30.61 -15.16
CA ILE A 96 -5.38 -29.63 -14.08
C ILE A 96 -6.85 -29.41 -13.76
N VAL A 97 -7.70 -29.17 -14.76
CA VAL A 97 -9.14 -28.98 -14.56
C VAL A 97 -9.78 -30.21 -13.89
N SER A 98 -9.44 -31.41 -14.34
CA SER A 98 -9.96 -32.66 -13.76
C SER A 98 -9.55 -32.84 -12.28
N SER A 99 -8.30 -32.47 -11.97
CA SER A 99 -7.77 -32.56 -10.60
C SER A 99 -8.35 -31.47 -9.71
N LEU A 100 -8.60 -30.27 -10.24
CA LEU A 100 -9.33 -29.18 -9.56
C LEU A 100 -10.77 -29.55 -9.21
N LEU A 101 -11.49 -30.24 -10.09
CA LEU A 101 -12.84 -30.75 -9.78
C LEU A 101 -12.80 -31.78 -8.65
N SER A 102 -11.78 -32.64 -8.65
CA SER A 102 -11.56 -33.60 -7.57
C SER A 102 -11.21 -32.90 -6.26
N LEU A 103 -10.36 -31.87 -6.31
CA LEU A 103 -9.97 -31.05 -5.16
C LEU A 103 -11.18 -30.31 -4.58
N LYS A 104 -12.07 -29.77 -5.42
CA LYS A 104 -13.33 -29.16 -4.99
C LYS A 104 -14.20 -30.13 -4.20
N ARG A 105 -14.32 -31.39 -4.63
CA ARG A 105 -15.09 -32.39 -3.89
C ARG A 105 -14.48 -32.64 -2.51
N LEU A 106 -13.16 -32.81 -2.44
CA LEU A 106 -12.45 -33.01 -1.18
C LEU A 106 -12.59 -31.80 -0.24
N LEU A 107 -12.56 -30.57 -0.76
CA LEU A 107 -12.79 -29.36 0.02
C LEU A 107 -14.19 -29.33 0.63
N LYS A 108 -15.21 -29.70 -0.14
CA LYS A 108 -16.59 -29.77 0.36
C LYS A 108 -16.72 -30.81 1.48
N ASP A 109 -16.14 -31.99 1.28
CA ASP A 109 -16.13 -33.06 2.29
C ASP A 109 -15.39 -32.61 3.57
N TYR A 110 -14.25 -31.92 3.41
CA TYR A 110 -13.49 -31.36 4.53
C TYR A 110 -14.29 -30.28 5.25
N LYS A 111 -14.93 -29.36 4.51
CA LYS A 111 -15.79 -28.29 5.04
C LYS A 111 -16.91 -28.83 5.91
N GLU A 112 -17.62 -29.85 5.43
CA GLU A 112 -18.70 -30.48 6.18
C GLU A 112 -18.18 -31.19 7.44
N THR A 113 -17.01 -31.82 7.36
CA THR A 113 -16.40 -32.54 8.49
C THR A 113 -15.88 -31.56 9.55
N ILE A 114 -15.10 -30.55 9.17
CA ILE A 114 -14.53 -29.57 10.11
C ILE A 114 -15.64 -28.78 10.82
N ASN A 115 -16.73 -28.44 10.13
CA ASN A 115 -17.90 -27.83 10.75
C ASN A 115 -18.48 -28.71 11.87
N LYS A 116 -18.59 -30.02 11.65
CA LYS A 116 -19.05 -30.97 12.68
C LYS A 116 -18.06 -31.06 13.85
N ASP A 117 -16.76 -31.16 13.55
CA ASP A 117 -15.70 -31.23 14.58
C ASP A 117 -15.75 -29.99 15.50
N PHE A 118 -16.00 -28.79 14.97
CA PHE A 118 -16.17 -27.57 15.77
C PHE A 118 -17.44 -27.59 16.62
N LEU A 119 -18.57 -28.06 16.08
CA LEU A 119 -19.82 -28.17 16.84
C LEU A 119 -19.70 -29.20 17.98
N GLU A 120 -19.03 -30.33 17.74
CA GLU A 120 -18.74 -31.33 18.76
C GLU A 120 -17.85 -30.76 19.88
N LYS A 121 -16.85 -29.94 19.54
CA LYS A 121 -16.01 -29.26 20.54
C LYS A 121 -16.79 -28.30 21.43
N ILE A 122 -17.74 -27.55 20.86
CA ILE A 122 -18.61 -26.66 21.64
C ILE A 122 -19.44 -27.50 22.63
N LEU A 123 -20.04 -28.59 22.16
CA LEU A 123 -20.83 -29.50 23.00
C LEU A 123 -19.97 -30.13 24.12
N ASP A 124 -18.74 -30.54 23.81
CA ASP A 124 -17.81 -31.12 24.77
C ASP A 124 -17.51 -30.17 25.92
N ILE A 125 -17.37 -28.88 25.65
CA ILE A 125 -17.14 -27.85 26.69
C ILE A 125 -18.37 -27.68 27.59
N GLU A 126 -19.58 -27.79 27.03
CA GLU A 126 -20.82 -27.63 27.78
C GLU A 126 -21.14 -28.84 28.67
N THR A 127 -20.65 -30.03 28.28
CA THR A 127 -21.12 -31.31 28.84
C THR A 127 -20.05 -32.09 29.61
N LYS A 128 -18.76 -31.90 29.33
CA LYS A 128 -17.67 -32.66 29.97
C LYS A 128 -17.05 -31.89 31.14
N ASP A 129 -16.35 -32.62 32.01
CA ASP A 129 -15.54 -32.00 33.05
C ASP A 129 -14.38 -31.20 32.43
N ILE A 130 -14.26 -29.94 32.86
CA ILE A 130 -13.32 -28.99 32.27
C ILE A 130 -11.86 -29.35 32.57
N ASN A 131 -11.59 -30.01 33.71
CA ASN A 131 -10.25 -30.42 34.08
C ASN A 131 -9.79 -31.56 33.17
N ASP A 132 -10.66 -32.56 32.95
CA ASP A 132 -10.36 -33.69 32.07
C ASP A 132 -10.18 -33.24 30.61
N LEU A 133 -11.06 -32.36 30.13
CA LEU A 133 -10.98 -31.80 28.79
C LEU A 133 -9.65 -31.05 28.56
N THR A 134 -9.29 -30.15 29.48
CA THR A 134 -8.07 -29.34 29.36
C THR A 134 -6.79 -30.18 29.48
N LEU A 135 -6.80 -31.26 30.27
CA LEU A 135 -5.69 -32.22 30.34
C LEU A 135 -5.52 -33.01 29.03
N ASP A 136 -6.62 -33.46 28.40
CA ASP A 136 -6.57 -34.12 27.09
C ASP A 136 -6.00 -33.18 26.01
N LEU A 137 -6.52 -31.95 25.93
CA LEU A 137 -6.05 -30.94 24.98
C LEU A 137 -4.56 -30.61 25.20
N PHE A 138 -4.12 -30.47 26.45
CA PHE A 138 -2.71 -30.26 26.77
C PHE A 138 -1.82 -31.44 26.32
N SER A 139 -2.30 -32.67 26.49
CA SER A 139 -1.57 -33.87 26.06
C SER A 139 -1.36 -33.90 24.54
N LYS A 140 -2.33 -33.43 23.76
CA LYS A 140 -2.25 -33.28 22.30
C LYS A 140 -1.22 -32.22 21.91
N LEU A 141 -1.19 -31.07 22.61
CA LEU A 141 -0.20 -30.01 22.37
C LEU A 141 1.24 -30.50 22.60
N ALA A 142 1.46 -31.27 23.67
CA ALA A 142 2.79 -31.75 24.05
C ALA A 142 3.43 -32.68 23.01
N LYS A 143 2.61 -33.49 22.32
CA LYS A 143 3.03 -34.49 21.32
C LYS A 143 3.39 -33.90 19.95
N ASN A 144 2.98 -32.67 19.65
CA ASN A 144 3.26 -32.05 18.34
C ASN A 144 4.73 -31.65 18.23
N ASN A 145 5.48 -32.33 17.36
CA ASN A 145 6.76 -31.81 16.85
C ASN A 145 6.49 -30.96 15.62
N ILE A 146 6.94 -29.71 15.65
CA ILE A 146 6.85 -28.80 14.53
C ILE A 146 8.07 -29.09 13.65
N SER A 147 7.88 -29.80 12.53
CA SER A 147 8.90 -29.94 11.50
C SER A 147 8.43 -29.21 10.25
N PHE A 148 9.19 -28.21 9.82
CA PHE A 148 8.91 -27.50 8.59
C PHE A 148 9.57 -28.26 7.44
N THR A 149 8.78 -29.00 6.67
CA THR A 149 9.23 -29.62 5.42
C THR A 149 8.55 -28.93 4.25
N THR A 150 9.36 -28.32 3.38
CA THR A 150 8.90 -27.76 2.11
C THR A 150 9.56 -28.51 0.96
N THR A 151 8.80 -28.76 -0.10
CA THR A 151 9.32 -29.30 -1.35
C THR A 151 9.72 -28.20 -2.34
N ASP A 152 9.44 -26.94 -2.04
CA ASP A 152 9.83 -25.80 -2.88
C ASP A 152 11.28 -25.41 -2.59
N ASN A 153 12.12 -25.51 -3.63
CA ASN A 153 13.55 -25.27 -3.53
C ASN A 153 13.90 -23.83 -3.11
N LEU A 154 13.12 -22.83 -3.54
CA LEU A 154 13.39 -21.44 -3.18
C LEU A 154 12.99 -21.19 -1.74
N ILE A 155 11.85 -21.72 -1.30
CA ILE A 155 11.44 -21.60 0.11
C ILE A 155 12.46 -22.30 1.01
N ALA A 156 12.90 -23.51 0.66
CA ALA A 156 13.93 -24.23 1.42
C ALA A 156 15.24 -23.42 1.52
N LEU A 157 15.66 -22.78 0.42
CA LEU A 157 16.83 -21.91 0.40
C LEU A 157 16.63 -20.66 1.27
N TYR A 158 15.45 -20.03 1.20
CA TYR A 158 15.11 -18.85 2.00
C TYR A 158 15.12 -19.17 3.49
N ILE A 159 14.50 -20.28 3.91
CA ILE A 159 14.51 -20.74 5.31
C ILE A 159 15.94 -20.99 5.79
N LYS A 160 16.76 -21.70 5.00
CA LYS A 160 18.18 -21.92 5.33
C LYS A 160 18.96 -20.62 5.47
N THR A 161 18.62 -19.61 4.67
CA THR A 161 19.23 -18.27 4.74
C THR A 161 18.86 -17.57 6.03
N ILE A 162 17.63 -17.76 6.54
CA ILE A 162 17.19 -17.22 7.82
C ILE A 162 17.86 -17.94 8.99
N GLU A 163 17.93 -19.26 8.93
CA GLU A 163 18.42 -20.07 10.04
C GLU A 163 19.93 -20.02 10.21
N ASN A 164 20.70 -19.93 9.10
CA ASN A 164 22.17 -19.93 9.11
C ASN A 164 22.72 -18.95 8.05
N PRO A 165 22.53 -17.63 8.24
CA PRO A 165 22.86 -16.61 7.22
C PRO A 165 24.36 -16.53 6.89
N GLU A 166 25.24 -16.99 7.77
CA GLU A 166 26.69 -16.98 7.59
C GLU A 166 27.23 -18.10 6.66
N ASN A 167 26.37 -19.03 6.24
CA ASN A 167 26.77 -20.17 5.43
C ASN A 167 27.21 -19.74 4.01
N SER A 168 28.50 -19.91 3.73
CA SER A 168 29.14 -19.53 2.45
C SER A 168 28.58 -20.24 1.21
N SER A 169 27.89 -21.37 1.37
CA SER A 169 27.24 -22.08 0.25
C SER A 169 25.95 -21.41 -0.24
N LEU A 170 25.37 -20.49 0.53
CA LEU A 170 24.10 -19.83 0.20
C LEU A 170 24.19 -19.02 -1.10
N THR A 171 25.27 -18.25 -1.30
CA THR A 171 25.46 -17.43 -2.51
C THR A 171 25.42 -18.27 -3.77
N LYS A 172 26.07 -19.44 -3.77
CA LYS A 172 26.07 -20.37 -4.91
C LYS A 172 24.69 -20.96 -5.16
N ASN A 173 23.94 -21.28 -4.11
CA ASN A 173 22.57 -21.79 -4.25
C ASN A 173 21.62 -20.73 -4.84
N TYR A 174 21.77 -19.47 -4.46
CA TYR A 174 21.03 -18.37 -5.08
C TYR A 174 21.47 -18.12 -6.53
N GLU A 175 22.76 -18.22 -6.83
CA GLU A 175 23.28 -18.15 -8.20
C GLU A 175 22.62 -19.20 -9.10
N ASP A 176 22.53 -20.45 -8.62
CA ASP A 176 21.85 -21.53 -9.33
C ASP A 176 20.37 -21.25 -9.57
N PHE A 177 19.67 -20.72 -8.57
CA PHE A 177 18.27 -20.31 -8.71
C PHE A 177 18.11 -19.19 -9.74
N PHE A 178 18.88 -18.10 -9.64
CA PHE A 178 18.76 -16.96 -10.56
C PHE A 178 19.20 -17.32 -11.98
N ARG A 179 20.16 -18.22 -12.15
CA ARG A 179 20.52 -18.77 -13.46
C ARG A 179 19.32 -19.51 -14.08
N LYS A 180 18.68 -20.42 -13.35
CA LYS A 180 17.47 -21.13 -13.81
C LYS A 180 16.34 -20.16 -14.16
N LEU A 181 16.12 -19.15 -13.32
CA LEU A 181 15.09 -18.14 -13.56
C LEU A 181 15.37 -17.31 -14.82
N LYS A 182 16.62 -16.85 -15.02
CA LYS A 182 17.01 -16.11 -16.23
C LYS A 182 16.87 -16.96 -17.49
N THR A 183 17.30 -18.22 -17.43
CA THR A 183 17.11 -19.20 -18.50
C THR A 183 15.62 -19.35 -18.83
N PHE A 184 14.79 -19.57 -17.81
CA PHE A 184 13.34 -19.67 -17.97
C PHE A 184 12.75 -18.41 -18.65
N LEU A 185 13.09 -17.22 -18.17
CA LEU A 185 12.58 -15.95 -18.73
C LEU A 185 12.98 -15.72 -20.19
N LYS A 186 14.12 -16.26 -20.64
CA LYS A 186 14.62 -16.15 -22.01
C LYS A 186 14.06 -17.23 -22.93
N GLU A 187 13.95 -18.48 -22.46
CA GLU A 187 13.66 -19.65 -23.31
C GLU A 187 12.17 -19.99 -23.41
N THR A 188 11.35 -19.61 -22.42
CA THR A 188 9.94 -20.04 -22.36
C THR A 188 8.97 -19.12 -23.11
N GLN A 189 9.46 -18.08 -23.78
CA GLN A 189 8.63 -17.25 -24.66
C GLN A 189 8.18 -18.00 -25.94
N ASP A 190 8.84 -19.11 -26.29
CA ASP A 190 8.61 -19.84 -27.55
C ASP A 190 7.79 -21.15 -27.43
N SER A 191 7.42 -21.60 -26.23
CA SER A 191 6.78 -22.93 -26.05
C SER A 191 5.27 -22.90 -25.84
N ASN A 192 4.51 -23.59 -26.69
CA ASN A 192 3.06 -23.80 -26.53
C ASN A 192 2.67 -24.83 -25.43
N LYS A 193 3.64 -25.40 -24.72
CA LYS A 193 3.41 -26.44 -23.70
C LYS A 193 3.41 -25.85 -22.30
N LEU A 194 2.47 -26.29 -21.46
CA LEU A 194 2.43 -25.90 -20.05
C LEU A 194 3.60 -26.56 -19.31
N ILE A 195 4.41 -25.73 -18.65
CA ILE A 195 5.44 -26.19 -17.72
C ILE A 195 4.76 -26.51 -16.39
N SER A 196 5.15 -27.62 -15.76
CA SER A 196 4.57 -28.01 -14.47
C SER A 196 4.78 -26.93 -13.42
N LEU A 197 3.81 -26.78 -12.50
CA LEU A 197 3.85 -25.67 -11.54
C LEU A 197 5.03 -25.77 -10.56
N ASN A 198 5.55 -26.97 -10.32
CA ASN A 198 6.74 -27.19 -9.47
C ASN A 198 8.06 -26.88 -10.20
N GLU A 199 8.09 -26.98 -11.54
CA GLU A 199 9.28 -26.68 -12.34
C GLU A 199 9.37 -25.19 -12.70
N ASN A 200 8.31 -24.40 -12.47
CA ASN A 200 8.26 -22.99 -12.85
C ASN A 200 8.88 -22.08 -11.76
N PRO A 201 10.06 -21.47 -12.01
CA PRO A 201 10.76 -20.66 -11.01
C PRO A 201 10.04 -19.36 -10.65
N ILE A 202 9.14 -18.85 -11.50
CA ILE A 202 8.29 -17.70 -11.16
C ILE A 202 7.27 -18.09 -10.09
N LEU A 203 6.71 -19.30 -10.16
CA LEU A 203 5.73 -19.75 -9.18
C LEU A 203 6.39 -20.01 -7.83
N ASN A 204 7.66 -20.45 -7.81
CA ASN A 204 8.43 -20.56 -6.57
C ASN A 204 8.57 -19.20 -5.86
N ILE A 205 8.77 -18.11 -6.62
CA ILE A 205 8.78 -16.74 -6.08
C ILE A 205 7.42 -16.37 -5.49
N LEU A 206 6.32 -16.71 -6.17
CA LEU A 206 4.96 -16.44 -5.67
C LEU A 206 4.64 -17.25 -4.41
N ARG A 207 5.07 -18.50 -4.32
CA ARG A 207 4.95 -19.32 -3.10
C ARG A 207 5.79 -18.75 -1.96
N LEU A 208 6.98 -18.24 -2.25
CA LEU A 208 7.79 -17.51 -1.26
C LEU A 208 7.07 -16.26 -0.76
N ALA A 209 6.46 -15.46 -1.64
CA ALA A 209 5.67 -14.30 -1.22
C ALA A 209 4.50 -14.70 -0.30
N TYR A 210 3.80 -15.78 -0.65
CA TYR A 210 2.71 -16.29 0.17
C TYR A 210 3.19 -16.75 1.55
N LEU A 211 4.33 -17.45 1.61
CA LEU A 211 4.97 -17.90 2.84
C LEU A 211 5.34 -16.69 3.72
N ILE A 212 6.06 -15.70 3.19
CA ILE A 212 6.48 -14.51 3.97
C ILE A 212 5.26 -13.79 4.57
N LYS A 213 4.15 -13.69 3.83
CA LYS A 213 2.92 -13.05 4.32
C LYS A 213 2.18 -13.89 5.38
N ASN A 214 2.07 -15.20 5.19
CA ASN A 214 1.18 -16.04 6.01
C ASN A 214 1.91 -16.88 7.08
N GLY A 215 3.25 -16.81 7.14
CA GLY A 215 4.05 -17.61 8.05
C GLY A 215 4.29 -19.02 7.51
N PHE A 216 4.79 -19.91 8.36
CA PHE A 216 4.99 -21.31 8.00
C PHE A 216 3.69 -22.10 8.07
N TYR A 217 3.50 -23.02 7.10
CA TYR A 217 2.44 -24.01 7.18
C TYR A 217 2.67 -24.92 8.39
N LYS A 218 1.60 -25.19 9.14
CA LYS A 218 1.63 -26.07 10.32
C LYS A 218 0.32 -26.83 10.41
N GLU A 219 0.43 -28.14 10.65
CA GLU A 219 -0.71 -28.97 11.03
C GLU A 219 -1.15 -28.65 12.45
N ASN A 220 -2.43 -28.33 12.60
CA ASN A 220 -3.04 -27.91 13.85
C ASN A 220 -3.96 -29.02 14.35
N SER A 221 -3.47 -29.86 15.27
CA SER A 221 -4.32 -30.83 15.99
C SER A 221 -5.20 -30.18 17.07
N LEU A 222 -4.99 -28.89 17.33
CA LEU A 222 -5.76 -28.07 18.25
C LEU A 222 -6.17 -26.77 17.55
N SER A 223 -7.39 -26.33 17.82
CA SER A 223 -7.89 -25.00 17.44
C SER A 223 -7.23 -23.88 18.27
N GLN A 224 -7.28 -22.65 17.77
CA GLN A 224 -6.85 -21.48 18.54
C GLN A 224 -7.72 -21.30 19.78
N SER A 225 -9.00 -21.62 19.66
CA SER A 225 -9.94 -21.62 20.78
C SER A 225 -9.57 -22.68 21.83
N ASP A 226 -9.10 -23.87 21.42
CA ASP A 226 -8.55 -24.88 22.36
C ASP A 226 -7.31 -24.33 23.08
N ILE A 227 -6.42 -23.65 22.35
CA ILE A 227 -5.20 -23.05 22.91
C ILE A 227 -5.56 -21.96 23.93
N LEU A 228 -6.54 -21.12 23.62
CA LEU A 228 -7.05 -20.10 24.53
C LEU A 228 -7.62 -20.73 25.80
N LEU A 229 -8.40 -21.80 25.65
CA LEU A 229 -9.01 -22.52 26.77
C LEU A 229 -7.96 -23.12 27.72
N ILE A 230 -6.97 -23.84 27.20
CA ILE A 230 -5.91 -24.43 28.04
C ILE A 230 -5.04 -23.35 28.71
N LYS A 231 -4.76 -22.23 28.04
CA LYS A 231 -4.02 -21.11 28.65
C LYS A 231 -4.81 -20.49 29.80
N ALA A 232 -6.08 -20.20 29.58
CA ALA A 232 -6.94 -19.61 30.59
C ALA A 232 -7.10 -20.53 31.80
N TYR A 233 -7.29 -21.84 31.55
CA TYR A 233 -7.38 -22.84 32.61
C TYR A 233 -6.09 -22.92 33.45
N PHE A 234 -4.91 -23.09 32.83
CA PHE A 234 -3.66 -23.17 33.60
C PHE A 234 -3.23 -21.84 34.22
N SER A 235 -3.69 -20.71 33.69
CA SER A 235 -3.57 -19.40 34.34
C SER A 235 -4.44 -19.33 35.59
N HIS A 236 -5.69 -19.78 35.50
CA HIS A 236 -6.62 -19.86 36.62
C HIS A 236 -6.10 -20.78 37.73
N THR A 237 -5.56 -21.95 37.38
CA THR A 237 -4.96 -22.89 38.34
C THR A 237 -3.52 -22.54 38.74
N GLN A 238 -2.95 -21.47 38.19
CA GLN A 238 -1.58 -21.01 38.45
C GLN A 238 -0.49 -22.07 38.15
N ASP A 239 -0.70 -22.94 37.15
CA ASP A 239 0.30 -23.93 36.72
C ASP A 239 1.31 -23.32 35.74
N ILE A 240 2.31 -22.63 36.29
CA ILE A 240 3.35 -21.92 35.53
C ILE A 240 4.14 -22.87 34.62
N LYS A 241 4.35 -24.13 35.02
CA LYS A 241 5.13 -25.09 34.22
C LYS A 241 4.40 -25.43 32.91
N LYS A 242 3.10 -25.69 32.98
CA LYS A 242 2.29 -25.96 31.79
C LYS A 242 2.12 -24.72 30.92
N LEU A 243 1.92 -23.55 31.52
CA LEU A 243 1.89 -22.27 30.79
C LEU A 243 3.18 -22.04 30.00
N ASN A 244 4.35 -22.18 30.64
CA ASN A 244 5.64 -22.06 29.96
C ASN A 244 5.78 -23.09 28.83
N THR A 245 5.24 -24.30 28.99
CA THR A 245 5.25 -25.32 27.93
C THR A 245 4.38 -24.90 26.74
N ILE A 246 3.20 -24.34 27.00
CA ILE A 246 2.31 -23.82 25.96
C ILE A 246 2.99 -22.67 25.23
N ASP A 247 3.51 -21.68 25.95
CA ASP A 247 4.16 -20.51 25.36
C ASP A 247 5.40 -20.90 24.58
N ASN A 248 6.23 -21.83 25.07
CA ASN A 248 7.37 -22.36 24.32
C ASN A 248 6.93 -23.06 23.02
N LYS A 249 5.80 -23.76 23.00
CA LYS A 249 5.30 -24.43 21.78
C LYS A 249 4.68 -23.43 20.79
N LEU A 250 4.11 -22.33 21.26
CA LEU A 250 3.56 -21.27 20.40
C LEU A 250 4.66 -20.36 19.86
N ASN A 251 5.64 -20.00 20.69
CA ASN A 251 6.78 -19.14 20.33
C ASN A 251 7.80 -19.85 19.44
N ARG A 252 7.76 -21.19 19.35
CA ARG A 252 8.52 -21.98 18.37
C ARG A 252 8.01 -21.83 16.93
N ASN A 253 6.92 -21.10 16.69
CA ASN A 253 6.60 -20.59 15.35
C ASN A 253 7.30 -19.24 15.17
N PRO A 254 8.50 -19.19 14.57
CA PRO A 254 9.06 -17.90 14.21
C PRO A 254 8.07 -17.23 13.27
N LYS A 255 7.69 -15.97 13.57
CA LYS A 255 7.36 -15.04 12.48
C LYS A 255 8.53 -15.17 11.51
N ILE A 256 8.27 -15.41 10.22
CA ILE A 256 9.35 -15.51 9.24
C ILE A 256 10.13 -14.21 9.32
N CYS A 257 11.34 -14.28 9.89
CA CYS A 257 12.29 -13.20 9.82
C CYS A 257 12.51 -12.96 8.33
N THR A 258 12.27 -11.73 7.90
CA THR A 258 12.49 -11.34 6.52
C THR A 258 14.00 -11.19 6.30
N LEU A 259 14.48 -11.28 5.06
CA LEU A 259 15.88 -10.94 4.79
C LEU A 259 16.20 -9.51 5.25
N SER A 260 15.23 -8.59 5.20
CA SER A 260 15.32 -7.24 5.77
C SER A 260 15.55 -7.20 7.28
N SER A 261 14.93 -8.08 8.07
CA SER A 261 15.20 -8.13 9.52
C SER A 261 16.57 -8.74 9.81
N ILE A 262 16.99 -9.75 9.04
CA ILE A 262 18.34 -10.32 9.15
C ILE A 262 19.42 -9.29 8.81
N ILE A 263 19.18 -8.47 7.78
CA ILE A 263 20.04 -7.34 7.42
C ILE A 263 20.22 -6.42 8.63
N LYS A 264 19.15 -6.06 9.34
CA LYS A 264 19.25 -5.16 10.49
C LYS A 264 19.99 -5.78 11.68
N GLU A 265 19.73 -7.05 11.96
CA GLU A 265 20.24 -7.72 13.17
C GLU A 265 21.68 -8.22 13.00
N ASN A 266 22.10 -8.59 11.79
CA ASN A 266 23.36 -9.30 11.54
C ASN A 266 24.26 -8.60 10.51
N TYR A 267 24.03 -7.33 10.17
CA TYR A 267 24.80 -6.61 9.14
C TYR A 267 26.32 -6.63 9.35
N SER A 268 26.77 -6.77 10.60
CA SER A 268 28.19 -6.79 10.98
C SER A 268 28.91 -8.10 10.64
N VAL A 269 28.19 -9.15 10.22
CA VAL A 269 28.80 -10.43 9.81
C VAL A 269 29.30 -10.31 8.37
N GLU A 270 30.60 -10.50 8.15
CA GLU A 270 31.27 -10.23 6.85
C GLU A 270 30.65 -10.97 5.64
N SER A 271 30.05 -12.15 5.84
CA SER A 271 29.46 -12.95 4.77
C SER A 271 28.04 -12.52 4.36
N ILE A 272 27.35 -11.72 5.17
CA ILE A 272 25.94 -11.33 4.94
C ILE A 272 25.83 -10.19 3.90
N PRO A 273 26.54 -9.05 4.00
CA PRO A 273 26.47 -7.98 3.00
C PRO A 273 26.76 -8.43 1.56
N PRO A 274 27.75 -9.31 1.28
CA PRO A 274 27.97 -9.85 -0.07
C PRO A 274 26.80 -10.68 -0.60
N LEU A 275 26.20 -11.53 0.23
CA LEU A 275 25.02 -12.34 -0.15
C LEU A 275 23.83 -11.45 -0.52
N ILE A 276 23.59 -10.41 0.29
CA ILE A 276 22.50 -9.46 0.08
C ILE A 276 22.72 -8.62 -1.17
N ASN A 277 23.92 -8.05 -1.34
CA ASN A 277 24.27 -7.29 -2.54
C ASN A 277 24.16 -8.16 -3.80
N PHE A 278 24.53 -9.44 -3.70
CA PHE A 278 24.34 -10.39 -4.79
C PHE A 278 22.85 -10.56 -5.13
N ILE A 279 22.00 -10.87 -4.14
CA ILE A 279 20.57 -11.05 -4.36
C ILE A 279 19.94 -9.78 -4.95
N ASP A 280 20.20 -8.61 -4.37
CA ASP A 280 19.69 -7.31 -4.84
C ASP A 280 20.11 -7.02 -6.29
N PHE A 281 21.38 -7.23 -6.61
CA PHE A 281 21.88 -7.07 -7.97
C PHE A 281 21.20 -8.04 -8.97
N GLN A 282 21.01 -9.30 -8.58
CA GLN A 282 20.30 -10.27 -9.43
C GLN A 282 18.84 -9.86 -9.65
N LEU A 283 18.15 -9.37 -8.61
CA LEU A 283 16.77 -8.88 -8.68
C LEU A 283 16.67 -7.65 -9.59
N PHE A 284 17.58 -6.69 -9.45
CA PHE A 284 17.67 -5.52 -10.34
C PHE A 284 17.81 -5.96 -11.80
N ALA A 285 18.74 -6.87 -12.10
CA ALA A 285 19.01 -7.33 -13.46
C ALA A 285 17.82 -8.02 -14.15
N ILE A 286 16.91 -8.63 -13.38
CA ILE A 286 15.73 -9.33 -13.91
C ILE A 286 14.42 -8.55 -13.74
N SER A 287 14.42 -7.44 -13.00
CA SER A 287 13.22 -6.66 -12.68
C SER A 287 12.43 -6.25 -13.93
N GLN A 288 13.12 -5.93 -15.03
CA GLN A 288 12.53 -5.57 -16.32
C GLN A 288 11.60 -6.66 -16.92
N TYR A 289 11.75 -7.92 -16.52
CA TYR A 289 10.90 -9.03 -17.00
C TYR A 289 9.62 -9.21 -16.16
N PHE A 290 9.44 -8.42 -15.10
CA PHE A 290 8.30 -8.49 -14.19
C PHE A 290 7.52 -7.17 -14.20
N SER A 291 6.50 -7.09 -15.06
CA SER A 291 5.51 -6.00 -15.04
C SER A 291 4.37 -6.24 -14.05
N ASP A 292 4.18 -7.50 -13.65
CA ASP A 292 2.98 -7.97 -12.96
C ASP A 292 3.09 -7.77 -11.43
N PHE A 293 4.30 -7.68 -10.88
CA PHE A 293 4.59 -7.45 -9.46
C PHE A 293 6.07 -7.09 -9.24
N SER A 294 6.39 -6.41 -8.12
CA SER A 294 7.77 -6.07 -7.76
C SER A 294 8.46 -7.24 -7.08
N ILE A 295 9.35 -7.93 -7.80
CA ILE A 295 10.13 -9.03 -7.24
C ILE A 295 11.02 -8.60 -6.05
N ASN A 296 11.48 -7.34 -6.07
CA ASN A 296 12.31 -6.79 -4.99
C ASN A 296 11.56 -6.76 -3.65
N GLN A 297 10.28 -6.37 -3.69
CA GLN A 297 9.42 -6.29 -2.50
C GLN A 297 9.12 -7.66 -1.86
N ILE A 298 9.34 -8.76 -2.59
CA ILE A 298 9.17 -10.12 -2.06
C ILE A 298 10.38 -10.52 -1.22
N PHE A 299 11.60 -10.28 -1.72
CA PHE A 299 12.83 -10.65 -1.02
C PHE A 299 13.18 -9.67 0.10
N PHE A 300 12.93 -8.38 -0.11
CA PHE A 300 13.18 -7.29 0.83
C PHE A 300 11.90 -6.49 1.08
N PRO A 301 10.91 -7.07 1.78
CA PRO A 301 9.70 -6.34 2.11
C PRO A 301 10.02 -5.11 2.97
N LYS A 302 9.39 -3.99 2.65
CA LYS A 302 9.49 -2.80 3.50
C LYS A 302 8.74 -3.07 4.80
N ASP A 303 9.36 -2.75 5.94
CA ASP A 303 8.67 -2.84 7.22
C ASP A 303 7.42 -1.96 7.20
N GLN A 304 6.28 -2.56 7.56
CA GLN A 304 4.96 -1.91 7.55
C GLN A 304 4.87 -0.73 8.53
N ASP A 305 5.83 -0.58 9.45
CA ASP A 305 5.83 0.46 10.48
C ASP A 305 6.12 1.89 9.95
N SER A 306 6.33 2.08 8.64
CA SER A 306 6.72 3.37 8.07
C SER A 306 5.58 4.23 7.49
N ASP A 307 4.37 3.69 7.30
CA ASP A 307 3.27 4.43 6.65
C ASP A 307 2.37 5.24 7.60
N ILE A 308 2.37 4.95 8.91
CA ILE A 308 1.46 5.63 9.86
C ILE A 308 1.99 7.04 10.25
N PHE A 309 3.28 7.32 10.03
CA PHE A 309 3.88 8.64 10.27
C PHE A 309 4.84 9.04 9.14
N LYS A 310 4.34 9.12 7.90
CA LYS A 310 5.09 9.83 6.86
C LYS A 310 5.26 11.28 7.31
N LYS A 311 6.51 11.67 7.62
CA LYS A 311 6.86 13.09 7.82
C LYS A 311 6.30 13.90 6.64
N PRO A 312 5.72 15.08 6.86
CA PRO A 312 5.26 15.91 5.76
C PRO A 312 6.42 16.12 4.79
N LYS A 313 6.21 15.75 3.52
CA LYS A 313 7.21 15.89 2.45
C LYS A 313 7.62 17.35 2.35
N THR A 314 8.93 17.59 2.23
CA THR A 314 9.42 18.97 2.06
C THR A 314 9.17 19.44 0.61
N LEU A 315 9.24 20.76 0.38
CA LEU A 315 9.19 21.31 -0.98
C LEU A 315 10.28 20.71 -1.88
N GLN A 316 11.47 20.45 -1.35
CA GLN A 316 12.58 19.87 -2.12
C GLN A 316 12.29 18.42 -2.53
N ASP A 317 11.71 17.63 -1.64
CA ASP A 317 11.32 16.26 -1.96
C ASP A 317 10.24 16.26 -3.04
N SER A 318 9.25 17.14 -2.91
CA SER A 318 8.17 17.29 -3.89
C SER A 318 8.67 17.76 -5.26
N ILE A 319 9.65 18.68 -5.28
CA ILE A 319 10.30 19.13 -6.52
C ILE A 319 11.04 17.98 -7.21
N LYS A 320 11.74 17.13 -6.44
CA LYS A 320 12.44 15.97 -7.01
C LYS A 320 11.46 14.96 -7.62
N ASP A 321 10.30 14.77 -6.99
CA ASP A 321 9.28 13.85 -7.48
C ASP A 321 8.71 14.24 -8.86
N LEU A 322 8.88 15.50 -9.31
CA LEU A 322 8.53 15.93 -10.67
C LEU A 322 9.25 15.12 -11.77
N ILE A 323 10.39 14.47 -11.48
CA ILE A 323 11.04 13.57 -12.42
C ILE A 323 10.15 12.39 -12.85
N ASN A 324 9.17 12.03 -12.03
CA ASN A 324 8.25 10.94 -12.31
C ASN A 324 7.09 11.37 -13.22
N LEU A 325 6.82 12.68 -13.35
CA LEU A 325 5.69 13.22 -14.09
C LEU A 325 5.54 12.66 -15.53
N PRO A 326 6.62 12.48 -16.33
CA PRO A 326 6.50 11.90 -17.66
C PRO A 326 5.95 10.47 -17.68
N ASN A 327 6.22 9.68 -16.64
CA ASN A 327 5.77 8.29 -16.52
C ASN A 327 4.31 8.17 -16.06
N LEU A 328 3.70 9.29 -15.66
CA LEU A 328 2.31 9.37 -15.19
C LEU A 328 1.36 9.89 -16.27
N ILE A 329 1.84 10.13 -17.50
CA ILE A 329 0.99 10.60 -18.60
C ILE A 329 0.47 9.38 -19.36
N PHE A 330 -0.85 9.21 -19.38
CA PHE A 330 -1.53 8.09 -20.04
C PHE A 330 -2.63 8.58 -20.99
N ASP A 331 -2.80 7.94 -22.14
CA ASP A 331 -3.95 8.23 -22.99
C ASP A 331 -5.27 7.78 -22.32
N GLU A 332 -6.38 8.34 -22.80
CA GLU A 332 -7.70 8.14 -22.20
C GLU A 332 -8.16 6.68 -22.23
N ASN A 333 -7.75 5.90 -23.23
CA ASN A 333 -8.08 4.48 -23.32
C ASN A 333 -7.22 3.66 -22.35
N ALA A 334 -5.92 3.95 -22.25
CA ALA A 334 -5.04 3.32 -21.27
C ALA A 334 -5.51 3.58 -19.83
N LEU A 335 -6.01 4.78 -19.55
CA LEU A 335 -6.64 5.11 -18.26
C LEU A 335 -7.91 4.28 -18.00
N TYR A 336 -8.81 4.20 -18.99
CA TYR A 336 -10.02 3.37 -18.90
C TYR A 336 -9.71 1.89 -18.68
N ASP A 337 -8.71 1.36 -19.40
CA ASP A 337 -8.31 -0.04 -19.28
C ASP A 337 -7.71 -0.34 -17.91
N LYS A 338 -6.91 0.59 -17.35
CA LYS A 338 -6.36 0.44 -15.99
C LYS A 338 -7.44 0.43 -14.91
N LEU A 339 -8.48 1.25 -15.02
CA LEU A 339 -9.63 1.23 -14.10
C LEU A 339 -10.36 -0.10 -14.12
N ASN A 340 -10.62 -0.61 -15.32
CA ASN A 340 -11.43 -1.82 -15.53
C ASN A 340 -10.65 -3.13 -15.37
N LYS A 341 -9.37 -3.08 -14.97
CA LYS A 341 -8.64 -4.29 -14.59
C LYS A 341 -9.34 -4.93 -13.40
N LYS A 342 -9.86 -6.15 -13.59
CA LYS A 342 -10.45 -6.90 -12.47
C LYS A 342 -9.38 -7.11 -11.40
N PRO A 343 -9.71 -6.97 -10.11
CA PRO A 343 -8.77 -7.25 -9.04
C PRO A 343 -8.30 -8.69 -9.16
N GLU A 344 -6.99 -8.87 -9.27
CA GLU A 344 -6.36 -10.17 -9.39
C GLU A 344 -6.02 -10.68 -8.00
N ILE A 345 -6.32 -11.95 -7.72
CA ILE A 345 -6.19 -12.53 -6.37
C ILE A 345 -4.75 -12.43 -5.88
N TYR A 346 -3.78 -12.63 -6.78
CA TYR A 346 -2.37 -12.57 -6.43
C TYR A 346 -1.88 -11.18 -6.01
N ASN A 347 -2.49 -10.09 -6.49
CA ASN A 347 -2.10 -8.73 -6.13
C ASN A 347 -2.31 -8.44 -4.64
N ASN A 348 -3.32 -9.07 -4.03
CA ASN A 348 -3.64 -8.89 -2.60
C ASN A 348 -2.57 -9.48 -1.66
N PHE A 349 -1.58 -10.24 -2.16
CA PHE A 349 -0.58 -10.95 -1.35
C PHE A 349 0.81 -10.31 -1.35
N PHE A 350 1.08 -9.30 -2.17
CA PHE A 350 2.35 -8.56 -2.07
C PHE A 350 2.33 -7.61 -0.88
N ILE A 351 3.46 -7.52 -0.18
CA ILE A 351 3.60 -6.75 1.06
C ILE A 351 3.44 -5.27 0.72
N ASN A 352 2.31 -4.72 1.17
CA ASN A 352 1.79 -3.37 0.99
C ASN A 352 1.63 -2.93 -0.47
N TYR A 353 0.42 -3.11 -1.02
CA TYR A 353 -0.38 -2.01 -1.57
C TYR A 353 -1.86 -2.41 -1.49
N ASP A 354 -2.51 -1.90 -0.45
CA ASP A 354 -3.90 -1.45 -0.44
C ASP A 354 -5.06 -2.36 -0.86
N ASN A 355 -6.03 -2.50 0.05
CA ASN A 355 -7.43 -2.76 -0.30
C ASN A 355 -8.09 -1.56 -1.04
N ARG A 356 -7.30 -0.61 -1.56
CA ARG A 356 -7.78 0.58 -2.25
C ARG A 356 -8.25 0.21 -3.64
N GLU A 357 -9.33 0.83 -4.07
CA GLU A 357 -9.86 0.59 -5.41
C GLU A 357 -8.83 1.03 -6.46
N ASN A 358 -8.79 0.37 -7.63
CA ASN A 358 -7.90 0.77 -8.73
C ASN A 358 -8.00 2.28 -9.05
N THR A 359 -9.19 2.85 -8.89
CA THR A 359 -9.46 4.28 -9.05
C THR A 359 -8.62 5.13 -8.09
N GLU A 360 -8.55 4.76 -6.82
CA GLU A 360 -7.77 5.50 -5.81
C GLU A 360 -6.27 5.44 -6.12
N ILE A 361 -5.76 4.26 -6.48
CA ILE A 361 -4.35 4.06 -6.87
C ILE A 361 -4.00 4.92 -8.09
N ILE A 362 -4.87 4.96 -9.10
CA ILE A 362 -4.68 5.77 -10.30
C ILE A 362 -4.66 7.27 -9.93
N LEU A 363 -5.61 7.73 -9.13
CA LEU A 363 -5.71 9.14 -8.74
C LEU A 363 -4.54 9.60 -7.85
N GLU A 364 -4.02 8.74 -6.98
CA GLU A 364 -2.85 9.07 -6.17
C GLU A 364 -1.57 9.17 -6.99
N ASN A 365 -1.46 8.36 -8.05
CA ASN A 365 -0.35 8.40 -8.99
C ASN A 365 -0.67 9.28 -10.20
N SER A 366 -1.48 10.33 -10.03
CA SER A 366 -1.85 11.23 -11.11
C SER A 366 -0.89 12.43 -11.24
N PRO A 367 -0.72 12.97 -12.46
CA PRO A 367 -0.09 14.27 -12.67
C PRO A 367 -0.69 15.37 -11.79
N SER A 368 -2.02 15.36 -11.63
CA SER A 368 -2.74 16.30 -10.78
C SER A 368 -2.26 16.26 -9.34
N LYS A 369 -2.18 15.07 -8.74
CA LYS A 369 -1.77 14.91 -7.34
C LYS A 369 -0.34 15.42 -7.12
N LEU A 370 0.57 15.04 -8.00
CA LEU A 370 1.98 15.46 -7.95
C LEU A 370 2.13 16.98 -8.04
N LEU A 371 1.48 17.61 -9.02
CA LEU A 371 1.54 19.06 -9.19
C LEU A 371 0.89 19.80 -8.02
N THR A 372 -0.22 19.26 -7.49
CA THR A 372 -0.94 19.85 -6.34
C THR A 372 -0.08 19.80 -5.08
N GLU A 373 0.63 18.70 -4.85
CA GLU A 373 1.57 18.56 -3.74
C GLU A 373 2.70 19.61 -3.82
N VAL A 374 3.30 19.78 -5.00
CA VAL A 374 4.32 20.82 -5.23
C VAL A 374 3.77 22.22 -5.01
N ALA A 375 2.60 22.55 -5.58
CA ALA A 375 1.97 23.87 -5.44
C ALA A 375 1.63 24.19 -3.98
N ASN A 376 1.10 23.22 -3.24
CA ASN A 376 0.78 23.40 -1.82
C ASN A 376 2.05 23.59 -0.98
N ASN A 377 3.05 22.72 -1.14
CA ASN A 377 4.30 22.84 -0.39
C ASN A 377 5.06 24.13 -0.72
N TYR A 378 4.95 24.61 -1.96
CA TYR A 378 5.49 25.90 -2.37
C TYR A 378 4.76 27.05 -1.67
N PHE A 379 3.42 27.07 -1.72
CA PHE A 379 2.62 28.07 -1.05
C PHE A 379 2.88 28.11 0.47
N TRP A 380 2.89 26.95 1.14
CA TRP A 380 3.22 26.83 2.56
C TRP A 380 4.61 27.39 2.89
N THR A 381 5.59 27.16 2.01
CA THR A 381 6.94 27.73 2.17
C THR A 381 6.91 29.25 2.09
N LEU A 382 6.20 29.81 1.12
CA LEU A 382 6.09 31.26 0.95
C LEU A 382 5.30 31.95 2.07
N LEU A 383 4.25 31.31 2.61
CA LEU A 383 3.44 31.84 3.71
C LEU A 383 4.27 32.20 4.95
N ASN A 384 5.32 31.43 5.23
CA ASN A 384 6.20 31.67 6.39
C ASN A 384 7.06 32.92 6.26
N VAL A 385 7.25 33.44 5.04
CA VAL A 385 8.13 34.57 4.73
C VAL A 385 7.42 35.66 3.92
N ALA A 386 6.07 35.65 3.94
CA ALA A 386 5.26 36.52 3.09
C ALA A 386 5.52 38.01 3.32
N THR A 387 5.77 38.43 4.57
CA THR A 387 6.10 39.83 4.91
C THR A 387 7.39 40.26 4.22
N SER A 388 8.46 39.48 4.38
CA SER A 388 9.76 39.75 3.78
C SER A 388 9.71 39.80 2.25
N ILE A 389 8.93 38.90 1.64
CA ILE A 389 8.71 38.91 0.18
C ILE A 389 7.99 40.18 -0.25
N ASN A 390 6.89 40.55 0.40
CA ASN A 390 6.16 41.77 0.06
C ASN A 390 7.02 43.03 0.23
N ILE A 391 7.87 43.10 1.27
CA ILE A 391 8.84 44.20 1.45
C ILE A 391 9.83 44.29 0.29
N LEU A 392 10.36 43.16 -0.18
CA LEU A 392 11.28 43.16 -1.32
C LEU A 392 10.60 43.57 -2.63
N LEU A 393 9.35 43.16 -2.84
CA LEU A 393 8.54 43.62 -3.98
C LEU A 393 8.33 45.14 -3.94
N ILE A 394 8.09 45.71 -2.75
CA ILE A 394 7.96 47.17 -2.55
C ILE A 394 9.25 47.90 -2.93
N LYS A 395 10.39 47.38 -2.45
CA LYS A 395 11.71 47.97 -2.67
C LYS A 395 12.24 47.71 -4.08
N ASN A 396 11.52 46.92 -4.90
CA ASN A 396 11.94 46.44 -6.20
C ASN A 396 13.30 45.72 -6.17
N ASP A 397 13.63 45.06 -5.05
CA ASP A 397 14.85 44.27 -4.87
C ASP A 397 14.58 42.81 -5.22
N LEU A 398 14.65 42.52 -6.53
CA LEU A 398 14.27 41.21 -7.07
C LEU A 398 15.38 40.16 -6.99
N LYS A 399 16.60 40.50 -6.55
CA LYS A 399 17.73 39.54 -6.54
C LYS A 399 17.43 38.30 -5.70
N LEU A 400 16.83 38.49 -4.53
CA LEU A 400 16.43 37.38 -3.65
C LEU A 400 15.15 36.67 -4.13
N LEU A 401 14.34 37.32 -4.98
CA LEU A 401 13.09 36.77 -5.50
C LEU A 401 13.26 36.03 -6.84
N GLU A 402 14.39 36.24 -7.54
CA GLU A 402 14.65 35.69 -8.88
C GLU A 402 14.47 34.16 -8.98
N PRO A 403 14.94 33.32 -8.02
CA PRO A 403 14.70 31.88 -8.09
C PRO A 403 13.23 31.49 -8.01
N PHE A 404 12.43 32.23 -7.23
CA PHE A 404 10.99 32.01 -7.10
C PHE A 404 10.25 32.37 -8.40
N ILE A 405 10.58 33.51 -9.01
CA ILE A 405 10.02 33.94 -10.30
C ILE A 405 10.32 32.91 -11.40
N LYS A 406 11.57 32.42 -11.48
CA LYS A 406 11.94 31.39 -12.45
C LYS A 406 11.19 30.07 -12.19
N PHE A 407 11.05 29.66 -10.93
CA PHE A 407 10.26 28.49 -10.56
C PHE A 407 8.81 28.60 -11.03
N GLU A 408 8.13 29.71 -10.71
CA GLU A 408 6.74 29.94 -11.10
C GLU A 408 6.55 29.89 -12.61
N LYS A 409 7.48 30.48 -13.38
CA LYS A 409 7.47 30.42 -14.84
C LYS A 409 7.54 28.99 -15.36
N TYR A 410 8.50 28.19 -14.88
CA TYR A 410 8.66 26.81 -15.33
C TYR A 410 7.48 25.93 -14.88
N PHE A 411 7.00 26.11 -13.65
CA PHE A 411 5.86 25.37 -13.12
C PHE A 411 4.59 25.65 -13.93
N ASN A 412 4.30 26.92 -14.23
CA ASN A 412 3.17 27.29 -15.08
C ASN A 412 3.30 26.73 -16.50
N THR A 413 4.53 26.62 -17.03
CA THR A 413 4.74 25.98 -18.34
C THR A 413 4.44 24.48 -18.29
N ILE A 414 4.91 23.76 -17.25
CA ILE A 414 4.59 22.35 -17.03
C ILE A 414 3.08 22.16 -16.88
N LYS A 415 2.44 22.98 -16.04
CA LYS A 415 0.99 22.99 -15.83
C LYS A 415 0.24 23.12 -17.15
N ASN A 416 0.62 24.09 -17.98
CA ASN A 416 -0.01 24.32 -19.27
C ASN A 416 0.21 23.15 -20.23
N GLU A 417 1.39 22.54 -20.24
CA GLU A 417 1.62 21.31 -21.03
C GLU A 417 0.71 20.17 -20.58
N ILE A 418 0.65 19.89 -19.27
CA ILE A 418 -0.21 18.82 -18.72
C ILE A 418 -1.70 19.06 -19.04
N SER A 419 -2.15 20.32 -19.06
CA SER A 419 -3.53 20.66 -19.44
C SER A 419 -3.88 20.31 -20.90
N LYS A 420 -2.88 20.14 -21.78
CA LYS A 420 -3.07 19.75 -23.19
C LYS A 420 -3.32 18.23 -23.37
N LYS A 421 -3.30 17.44 -22.30
CA LYS A 421 -3.61 16.00 -22.30
C LYS A 421 -2.77 15.21 -23.32
N ILE A 422 -3.36 14.77 -24.43
CA ILE A 422 -2.75 13.82 -25.38
C ILE A 422 -1.64 14.47 -26.24
N SER A 423 -1.61 15.80 -26.36
CA SER A 423 -0.65 16.52 -27.21
C SER A 423 0.54 17.11 -26.43
N ILE A 424 1.03 16.42 -25.41
CA ILE A 424 2.15 16.90 -24.57
C ILE A 424 3.48 16.80 -25.32
N SER A 425 4.27 17.88 -25.30
CA SER A 425 5.67 17.83 -25.74
C SER A 425 6.57 17.26 -24.65
N SER A 426 6.95 15.99 -24.76
CA SER A 426 7.85 15.33 -23.80
C SER A 426 9.19 16.07 -23.64
N GLN A 427 9.71 16.67 -24.72
CA GLN A 427 10.96 17.41 -24.69
C GLN A 427 10.84 18.72 -23.88
N THR A 428 9.75 19.48 -24.10
CA THR A 428 9.46 20.71 -23.37
C THR A 428 9.22 20.41 -21.90
N LEU A 429 8.44 19.36 -21.60
CA LEU A 429 8.16 18.90 -20.25
C LEU A 429 9.45 18.57 -19.49
N ASN A 430 10.30 17.69 -20.07
CA ASN A 430 11.55 17.25 -19.44
C ASN A 430 12.54 18.40 -19.20
N THR A 431 12.61 19.35 -20.14
CA THR A 431 13.48 20.52 -20.00
C THR A 431 13.04 21.41 -18.85
N ASN A 432 11.73 21.67 -18.72
CA ASN A 432 11.19 22.47 -17.62
C ASN A 432 11.31 21.77 -16.26
N ILE A 433 11.07 20.45 -16.19
CA ILE A 433 11.29 19.65 -14.97
C ILE A 433 12.74 19.77 -14.51
N THR A 434 13.68 19.57 -15.43
CA THR A 434 15.12 19.69 -15.15
C THR A 434 15.49 21.09 -14.65
N SER A 435 14.91 22.13 -15.25
CA SER A 435 15.11 23.52 -14.81
C SER A 435 14.57 23.77 -13.40
N ILE A 436 13.39 23.24 -13.07
CA ILE A 436 12.83 23.35 -11.71
C ILE A 436 13.74 22.65 -10.69
N ILE A 437 14.18 21.42 -10.99
CA ILE A 437 15.06 20.65 -10.09
C ILE A 437 16.36 21.40 -9.83
N LYS A 438 16.97 21.99 -10.87
CA LYS A 438 18.19 22.81 -10.74
C LYS A 438 17.99 24.05 -9.88
N ILE A 439 16.83 24.69 -9.96
CA ILE A 439 16.50 25.89 -9.19
C ILE A 439 16.13 25.56 -7.73
N GLY A 440 15.74 24.32 -7.45
CA GLY A 440 15.33 23.88 -6.12
C GLY A 440 16.30 24.26 -5.00
N SER A 441 17.62 24.05 -5.19
CA SER A 441 18.62 24.43 -4.18
C SER A 441 18.64 25.94 -3.90
N LEU A 442 18.57 26.76 -4.94
CA LEU A 442 18.55 28.22 -4.83
C LEU A 442 17.28 28.73 -4.13
N ILE A 443 16.12 28.10 -4.35
CA ILE A 443 14.89 28.42 -3.60
C ILE A 443 15.11 28.20 -2.10
N ARG A 444 15.75 27.07 -1.73
CA ARG A 444 16.00 26.76 -0.32
C ARG A 444 16.95 27.77 0.32
N GLU A 445 18.04 28.09 -0.35
CA GLU A 445 19.03 29.07 0.13
C GLU A 445 18.38 30.44 0.34
N ASN A 446 17.67 30.95 -0.67
CA ASN A 446 17.02 32.25 -0.57
C ASN A 446 15.87 32.25 0.46
N TYR A 447 15.13 31.15 0.59
CA TYR A 447 14.12 31.00 1.64
C TYR A 447 14.73 31.13 3.05
N LEU A 448 15.90 30.54 3.31
CA LEU A 448 16.55 30.65 4.62
C LEU A 448 16.92 32.11 4.93
N ILE A 449 17.46 32.84 3.95
CA ILE A 449 17.76 34.27 4.08
C ILE A 449 16.50 35.08 4.36
N LEU A 450 15.41 34.82 3.64
CA LEU A 450 14.11 35.50 3.85
C LEU A 450 13.53 35.18 5.23
N LYS A 451 13.70 33.95 5.70
CA LYS A 451 13.24 33.53 7.02
C LYS A 451 14.02 34.21 8.14
N GLU A 452 15.34 34.35 8.00
CA GLU A 452 16.15 35.12 8.96
C GLU A 452 15.72 36.59 9.00
N LYS A 453 15.44 37.20 7.84
CA LYS A 453 14.87 38.57 7.78
C LYS A 453 13.51 38.66 8.46
N GLU A 454 12.64 37.68 8.23
CA GLU A 454 11.33 37.61 8.89
C GLU A 454 11.46 37.53 10.42
N GLU A 455 12.39 36.72 10.91
CA GLU A 455 12.66 36.58 12.35
C GLU A 455 13.27 37.85 12.96
N GLN A 456 14.11 38.57 12.22
CA GLN A 456 14.65 39.88 12.64
C GLN A 456 13.52 40.91 12.77
N LEU A 457 12.66 41.00 11.77
CA LEU A 457 11.49 41.89 11.80
C LEU A 457 10.55 41.62 12.99
N ILE A 458 10.44 40.37 13.44
CA ILE A 458 9.64 39.99 14.61
C ILE A 458 10.33 40.35 15.94
N LYS A 459 11.67 40.30 15.98
CA LYS A 459 12.45 40.54 17.21
C LYS A 459 12.66 42.03 17.51
N ASP A 460 12.61 42.90 16.52
CA ASP A 460 12.82 44.33 16.70
C ASP A 460 11.66 44.96 17.51
N SER A 461 11.96 45.36 18.75
CA SER A 461 11.01 45.83 19.76
C SER A 461 10.47 47.26 19.55
N ASN A 462 11.00 48.02 18.59
CA ASN A 462 10.53 49.37 18.21
C ASN A 462 9.70 49.32 16.91
N PHE A 463 8.66 48.51 16.94
CA PHE A 463 7.87 48.16 15.76
C PHE A 463 7.05 49.32 15.19
N ASP A 464 6.47 50.16 16.07
CA ASP A 464 5.50 51.19 15.72
C ASP A 464 6.07 52.32 14.82
N ASP A 465 7.39 52.50 14.81
CA ASP A 465 8.10 53.54 14.04
C ASP A 465 9.06 52.98 12.97
N SER A 466 9.01 51.68 12.68
CA SER A 466 9.89 51.13 11.66
C SER A 466 9.49 51.61 10.25
N SER A 467 10.48 52.10 9.49
CA SER A 467 10.27 52.50 8.07
C SER A 467 9.63 51.38 7.24
N ASP A 468 9.86 50.12 7.60
CA ASP A 468 9.34 48.96 6.88
C ASP A 468 7.83 48.75 7.10
N VAL A 469 7.30 48.99 8.31
CA VAL A 469 5.84 48.91 8.59
C VAL A 469 5.07 49.99 7.84
N TYR A 470 5.60 51.22 7.81
CA TYR A 470 5.00 52.31 7.04
C TYR A 470 5.06 52.07 5.53
N GLN A 471 6.18 51.52 5.02
CA GLN A 471 6.30 51.13 3.61
C GLN A 471 5.32 50.00 3.25
N LEU A 472 5.18 49.00 4.13
CA LEU A 472 4.25 47.89 3.97
C LEU A 472 2.80 48.38 3.93
N SER A 473 2.39 49.26 4.86
CA SER A 473 1.06 49.88 4.87
C SER A 473 0.79 50.73 3.61
N GLY A 474 1.75 51.56 3.21
CA GLY A 474 1.66 52.36 1.99
C GLY A 474 1.53 51.51 0.72
N PHE A 475 2.19 50.36 0.67
CA PHE A 475 2.03 49.39 -0.41
C PHE A 475 0.68 48.68 -0.36
N MET A 476 0.19 48.33 0.83
CA MET A 476 -1.13 47.71 0.97
C MET A 476 -2.27 48.58 0.45
N HIS A 477 -2.13 49.90 0.55
CA HIS A 477 -3.07 50.83 -0.09
C HIS A 477 -2.99 50.88 -1.61
N ARG A 478 -1.83 50.55 -2.20
CA ARG A 478 -1.61 50.64 -3.65
C ARG A 478 -1.85 49.31 -4.37
N LYS A 479 -1.54 48.19 -3.72
CA LYS A 479 -1.69 46.85 -4.28
C LYS A 479 -3.13 46.37 -4.07
N ASN A 480 -3.80 46.03 -5.16
CA ASN A 480 -5.11 45.41 -5.09
C ASN A 480 -4.96 43.94 -4.71
N PHE A 481 -5.01 43.64 -3.41
CA PHE A 481 -4.94 42.26 -2.91
C PHE A 481 -6.23 41.51 -3.26
N LEU A 482 -6.05 40.37 -3.93
CA LEU A 482 -7.13 39.43 -4.13
C LEU A 482 -7.30 38.61 -2.87
N SER A 483 -8.54 38.36 -2.47
CA SER A 483 -8.84 37.37 -1.45
C SER A 483 -8.45 35.97 -1.93
N TYR A 484 -8.17 35.07 -0.99
CA TYR A 484 -7.89 33.67 -1.26
C TYR A 484 -9.02 33.04 -2.10
N LYS A 485 -10.28 33.35 -1.79
CA LYS A 485 -11.44 32.90 -2.57
C LYS A 485 -11.37 33.39 -4.02
N GLU A 486 -11.07 34.66 -4.26
CA GLU A 486 -10.94 35.21 -5.61
C GLU A 486 -9.79 34.57 -6.37
N ILE A 487 -8.65 34.32 -5.72
CA ILE A 487 -7.51 33.63 -6.34
C ILE A 487 -7.91 32.21 -6.77
N MET A 488 -8.62 31.48 -5.90
CA MET A 488 -9.02 30.10 -6.15
C MET A 488 -10.14 29.98 -7.20
N THR A 489 -10.99 31.01 -7.35
CA THR A 489 -12.14 30.99 -8.27
C THR A 489 -11.86 31.62 -9.64
N ARG A 490 -10.93 32.59 -9.75
CA ARG A 490 -10.62 33.29 -11.02
C ARG A 490 -10.21 32.38 -12.17
N ASN A 491 -9.63 31.22 -11.89
CA ASN A 491 -9.18 30.28 -12.91
C ASN A 491 -10.16 29.12 -13.19
N GLN A 492 -11.23 28.97 -12.39
CA GLN A 492 -12.24 27.93 -12.64
C GLN A 492 -13.10 28.23 -13.88
N GLN A 493 -13.23 29.50 -14.28
CA GLN A 493 -14.08 29.94 -15.39
C GLN A 493 -13.64 29.46 -16.80
N ASN A 494 -12.44 28.89 -16.95
CA ASN A 494 -11.95 28.39 -18.24
C ASN A 494 -12.15 26.88 -18.46
N ASN A 495 -12.59 26.14 -17.45
CA ASN A 495 -13.02 24.76 -17.64
C ASN A 495 -14.53 24.78 -17.93
N LYS A 496 -14.94 24.39 -19.13
CA LYS A 496 -16.34 24.07 -19.39
C LYS A 496 -16.70 22.91 -18.47
N ASP A 497 -17.40 23.19 -17.38
CA ASP A 497 -17.94 22.15 -16.50
C ASP A 497 -18.69 21.14 -17.36
N VAL A 498 -18.30 19.88 -17.23
CA VAL A 498 -19.03 18.80 -17.85
C VAL A 498 -20.39 18.75 -17.21
N ASN A 499 -21.44 18.86 -18.02
CA ASN A 499 -22.79 18.65 -17.54
C ASN A 499 -23.02 17.16 -17.25
N PHE A 500 -22.53 16.71 -16.09
CA PHE A 500 -22.64 15.32 -15.63
C PHE A 500 -24.11 14.91 -15.53
N GLU A 501 -24.98 15.82 -15.11
CA GLU A 501 -26.41 15.56 -14.96
C GLU A 501 -27.09 15.25 -16.29
N GLU A 502 -26.76 16.00 -17.34
CA GLU A 502 -27.32 15.77 -18.68
C GLU A 502 -26.85 14.45 -19.28
N SER A 503 -25.56 14.13 -19.13
CA SER A 503 -25.00 12.86 -19.60
C SER A 503 -25.61 11.66 -18.85
N LEU A 504 -25.84 11.78 -17.54
CA LEU A 504 -26.53 10.77 -16.73
C LEU A 504 -28.00 10.60 -17.13
N LYS A 505 -28.71 11.70 -17.41
CA LYS A 505 -30.10 11.65 -17.92
C LYS A 505 -30.18 10.90 -19.25
N ASP A 506 -29.22 11.09 -20.15
CA ASP A 506 -29.17 10.39 -21.45
C ASP A 506 -28.84 8.90 -21.33
N ILE A 507 -27.96 8.52 -20.39
CA ILE A 507 -27.68 7.12 -20.05
C ILE A 507 -28.97 6.47 -19.51
N ASN A 508 -29.62 7.09 -18.52
CA ASN A 508 -30.85 6.56 -17.92
C ASN A 508 -31.98 6.47 -18.94
N LYS A 509 -32.14 7.46 -19.81
CA LYS A 509 -33.09 7.41 -20.92
C LYS A 509 -32.79 6.27 -21.89
N SER A 510 -31.53 5.97 -22.14
CA SER A 510 -31.13 4.84 -23.00
C SER A 510 -31.42 3.49 -22.33
N ILE A 511 -31.23 3.37 -21.01
CA ILE A 511 -31.59 2.19 -20.22
C ILE A 511 -33.11 1.96 -20.24
N ILE A 512 -33.91 3.00 -19.93
CA ILE A 512 -35.37 2.94 -19.93
C ILE A 512 -35.92 2.50 -21.30
N ASN A 513 -35.26 2.90 -22.38
CA ASN A 513 -35.63 2.52 -23.74
C ASN A 513 -34.99 1.20 -24.23
N ASN A 514 -34.43 0.38 -23.34
CA ASN A 514 -33.76 -0.90 -23.64
C ASN A 514 -32.58 -0.80 -24.64
N LYS A 515 -31.95 0.37 -24.79
CA LYS A 515 -30.79 0.60 -25.66
C LYS A 515 -29.48 0.40 -24.89
N PHE A 516 -29.26 -0.81 -24.36
CA PHE A 516 -28.16 -1.10 -23.43
C PHE A 516 -26.76 -0.83 -24.00
N LYS A 517 -26.48 -1.17 -25.26
CA LYS A 517 -25.18 -0.85 -25.89
C LYS A 517 -24.89 0.65 -25.94
N LYS A 518 -25.92 1.45 -26.23
CA LYS A 518 -25.81 2.91 -26.27
C LYS A 518 -25.62 3.48 -24.85
N ALA A 519 -26.32 2.92 -23.87
CA ALA A 519 -26.14 3.28 -22.46
C ALA A 519 -24.72 2.97 -21.96
N GLU A 520 -24.19 1.79 -22.31
CA GLU A 520 -22.83 1.36 -21.99
C GLU A 520 -21.77 2.27 -22.61
N GLU A 521 -21.90 2.60 -23.90
CA GLU A 521 -21.00 3.51 -24.61
C GLU A 521 -21.03 4.92 -24.00
N ASN A 522 -22.23 5.46 -23.72
CA ASN A 522 -22.38 6.76 -23.08
C ASN A 522 -21.80 6.77 -21.65
N ALA A 523 -21.99 5.68 -20.88
CA ALA A 523 -21.41 5.54 -19.54
C ALA A 523 -19.89 5.48 -19.60
N LYS A 524 -19.31 4.70 -20.52
CA LYS A 524 -17.88 4.65 -20.78
C LYS A 524 -17.32 6.04 -21.09
N ASN A 525 -17.96 6.78 -22.00
CA ASN A 525 -17.53 8.12 -22.38
C ASN A 525 -17.59 9.10 -21.20
N LEU A 526 -18.64 9.04 -20.38
CA LEU A 526 -18.77 9.84 -19.17
C LEU A 526 -17.67 9.52 -18.15
N SER A 527 -17.40 8.23 -17.89
CA SER A 527 -16.35 7.78 -16.99
C SER A 527 -14.96 8.22 -17.44
N ILE A 528 -14.65 8.06 -18.73
CA ILE A 528 -13.39 8.55 -19.31
C ILE A 528 -13.24 10.05 -19.10
N LYS A 529 -14.31 10.82 -19.34
CA LYS A 529 -14.28 12.28 -19.22
C LYS A 529 -14.05 12.74 -17.78
N ILE A 530 -14.79 12.18 -16.81
CA ILE A 530 -14.64 12.46 -15.38
C ILE A 530 -13.22 12.13 -14.92
N LEU A 531 -12.72 10.95 -15.30
CA LEU A 531 -11.40 10.51 -14.90
C LEU A 531 -10.32 11.38 -15.54
N SER A 532 -10.40 11.63 -16.85
CA SER A 532 -9.48 12.52 -17.58
C SER A 532 -9.41 13.90 -16.93
N GLU A 533 -10.55 14.46 -16.53
CA GLU A 533 -10.59 15.76 -15.84
C GLU A 533 -9.96 15.74 -14.46
N THR A 534 -10.23 14.69 -13.68
CA THR A 534 -9.66 14.54 -12.33
C THR A 534 -8.15 14.26 -12.40
N TYR A 535 -7.75 13.38 -13.32
CA TYR A 535 -6.37 12.90 -13.49
C TYR A 535 -5.43 13.99 -14.01
N TYR A 536 -5.94 14.83 -14.93
CA TYR A 536 -5.21 15.96 -15.51
C TYR A 536 -5.56 17.31 -14.86
N HIS A 537 -6.28 17.31 -13.74
CA HIS A 537 -6.62 18.55 -13.04
C HIS A 537 -5.34 19.30 -12.66
N THR A 538 -5.27 20.58 -13.03
CA THR A 538 -4.08 21.38 -12.77
C THR A 538 -4.30 22.33 -11.60
N PRO A 539 -3.43 22.33 -10.58
CA PRO A 539 -3.59 23.20 -9.42
C PRO A 539 -3.40 24.68 -9.79
N ILE A 540 -3.90 25.56 -8.92
CA ILE A 540 -3.54 26.98 -8.95
C ILE A 540 -2.25 27.16 -8.15
N LEU A 541 -1.22 27.72 -8.77
CA LEU A 541 0.01 28.10 -8.08
C LEU A 541 -0.16 29.50 -7.50
N ILE A 542 -0.16 29.61 -6.17
CA ILE A 542 -0.15 30.91 -5.49
C ILE A 542 1.31 31.36 -5.40
N GLY A 543 1.70 32.21 -6.36
CA GLY A 543 3.03 32.80 -6.47
C GLY A 543 3.25 34.02 -5.56
N ILE A 544 4.46 34.56 -5.61
CA ILE A 544 4.92 35.68 -4.78
C ILE A 544 4.04 36.93 -4.87
N ASP A 545 3.39 37.17 -6.02
CA ASP A 545 2.52 38.33 -6.22
C ASP A 545 1.15 38.18 -5.54
N ASN A 546 0.72 36.96 -5.24
CA ASN A 546 -0.62 36.64 -4.71
C ASN A 546 -0.60 36.21 -3.24
N LEU A 547 0.52 36.43 -2.54
CA LEU A 547 0.65 36.11 -1.12
C LEU A 547 -0.22 37.02 -0.24
N PRO A 548 -0.56 36.56 0.98
CA PRO A 548 -1.17 37.44 1.97
C PRO A 548 -0.24 38.62 2.27
N PRO A 549 -0.79 39.75 2.76
CA PRO A 549 -0.01 40.93 3.08
C PRO A 549 1.15 40.67 4.05
N ILE A 550 0.95 39.80 5.04
CA ILE A 550 1.95 39.43 6.05
C ILE A 550 1.93 37.93 6.38
N SER A 551 3.05 37.44 6.92
CA SER A 551 3.17 36.07 7.42
C SER A 551 2.34 35.85 8.68
N HIS A 552 2.01 34.59 8.98
CA HIS A 552 1.26 34.25 10.19
C HIS A 552 2.00 34.64 11.48
N ASN A 553 3.31 34.40 11.54
CA ASN A 553 4.11 34.72 12.73
C ASN A 553 4.16 36.22 12.98
N TYR A 554 4.29 37.01 11.91
CA TYR A 554 4.23 38.46 11.99
C TYR A 554 2.84 38.95 12.41
N PHE A 555 1.77 38.34 11.86
CA PHE A 555 0.40 38.63 12.29
C PHE A 555 0.18 38.38 13.78
N LEU A 556 0.65 37.24 14.31
CA LEU A 556 0.53 36.93 15.75
C LEU A 556 1.22 37.97 16.64
N MET A 557 2.33 38.54 16.18
CA MET A 557 3.04 39.61 16.88
C MET A 557 2.19 40.90 16.88
N ILE A 558 1.78 41.40 15.71
CA ILE A 558 1.04 42.67 15.60
C ILE A 558 -0.39 42.61 16.13
N LYS A 559 -0.98 41.41 16.23
CA LYS A 559 -2.34 41.20 16.75
C LYS A 559 -2.51 41.76 18.17
N LYS A 560 -1.43 41.79 18.96
CA LYS A 560 -1.42 42.28 20.34
C LYS A 560 -1.32 43.81 20.46
N VAL A 561 -0.90 44.49 19.40
CA VAL A 561 -0.79 45.96 19.38
C VAL A 561 -2.18 46.57 19.25
N THR A 562 -2.51 47.55 20.09
CA THR A 562 -3.81 48.24 20.09
C THR A 562 -3.58 49.73 19.89
N ASN A 563 -4.56 50.43 19.30
CA ASN A 563 -4.54 51.89 19.07
C ASN A 563 -3.46 52.39 18.09
N ASN A 564 -3.12 51.61 17.05
CA ASN A 564 -2.24 52.05 15.96
C ASN A 564 -2.98 51.92 14.61
N PRO A 565 -3.42 53.03 13.98
CA PRO A 565 -4.20 53.01 12.74
C PRO A 565 -3.52 52.28 11.58
N THR A 566 -2.19 52.38 11.48
CA THR A 566 -1.38 51.71 10.44
C THR A 566 -1.45 50.20 10.60
N ILE A 567 -1.32 49.72 11.84
CA ILE A 567 -1.36 48.30 12.17
C ILE A 567 -2.78 47.75 12.05
N ASP A 568 -3.79 48.50 12.47
CA ASP A 568 -5.19 48.08 12.37
C ASP A 568 -5.63 47.95 10.90
N ASN A 569 -5.13 48.82 10.02
CA ASN A 569 -5.31 48.66 8.58
C ASN A 569 -4.66 47.37 8.04
N ILE A 570 -3.41 47.07 8.43
CA ILE A 570 -2.72 45.84 8.04
C ILE A 570 -3.52 44.59 8.48
N LYS A 571 -4.05 44.58 9.72
CA LYS A 571 -4.91 43.50 10.23
C LYS A 571 -6.17 43.35 9.37
N ASN A 572 -6.87 44.44 9.08
CA ASN A 572 -8.10 44.42 8.28
C ASN A 572 -7.87 43.84 6.87
N ILE A 573 -6.76 44.19 6.23
CA ILE A 573 -6.41 43.67 4.89
C ILE A 573 -6.03 42.19 4.96
N GLN A 574 -5.27 41.78 6.00
CA GLN A 574 -4.96 40.37 6.26
C GLN A 574 -6.24 39.54 6.48
N GLU A 575 -7.20 40.03 7.26
CA GLU A 575 -8.49 39.37 7.48
C GLU A 575 -9.31 39.29 6.20
N THR A 576 -9.31 40.36 5.40
CA THR A 576 -10.00 40.40 4.10
C THR A 576 -9.41 39.37 3.12
N TYR A 577 -8.08 39.17 3.12
CA TYR A 577 -7.45 38.16 2.28
C TYR A 577 -7.97 36.75 2.58
N TRP A 578 -8.17 36.39 3.85
CA TRP A 578 -8.62 35.06 4.28
C TRP A 578 -10.15 34.89 4.30
N LYS A 579 -10.93 35.93 3.97
CA LYS A 579 -12.38 35.87 3.96
C LYS A 579 -12.88 34.97 2.82
N VAL A 580 -13.51 33.84 3.17
CA VAL A 580 -14.06 32.83 2.24
C VAL A 580 -15.56 33.00 2.06
#